data_AF-A0AAW1HRV6-F1
#
_entry.id   AF-A0AAW1HRV6-F1
#
_cell.length_a   1.000
_cell.length_b   1.000
_cell.length_c   1.000
_cell.angle_alpha   90.00
_cell.angle_beta   90.00
_cell.angle_gamma   90.00
#
_symmetry.space_group_name_H-M   'P 1'
#
loop_
_entity.id
_entity.type
_entity.pdbx_description
1 polymer ?
#
loop_
_entity_poly.entity_id
_entity_poly.type
_entity_poly.pdbx_seq_one_letter_code
_entity_poly.pdbx_strand_id
1 'polypeptide(L)'
;MRKPQDRSLDDAVYKWFCQLRSSGLVVRGVEIQAAAERLAKQEIKNFKGISGWLFRFRRRHNIKNKKICGESLSADVEAIGPFRQKLNDILKTENIEPLQLYNYDETVLYWRALPNSTQASTAERNTPGRKTSKDQVSAKVKSYVQ
;
A
#
# COMPACT_ATOMS: atom_id res chain seq x y z
N MET A 1 -4.99 -28.58 -9.07
CA MET A 1 -4.36 -27.70 -8.06
C MET A 1 -3.50 -28.56 -7.13
N ARG A 2 -2.17 -28.35 -7.03
CA ARG A 2 -1.28 -29.18 -6.18
C ARG A 2 -1.53 -28.83 -4.70
N LYS A 3 -1.89 -29.83 -3.88
CA LYS A 3 -2.20 -29.65 -2.44
C LYS A 3 -0.97 -29.12 -1.68
N PRO A 4 -1.15 -28.37 -0.57
CA PRO A 4 -0.03 -27.99 0.29
C PRO A 4 0.68 -29.26 0.77
N GLN A 5 2.01 -29.19 0.87
CA GLN A 5 2.79 -30.27 1.47
C GLN A 5 2.45 -30.41 2.97
N ASP A 6 1.95 -29.32 3.58
CA ASP A 6 1.42 -29.31 4.94
C ASP A 6 0.19 -28.40 5.04
N ARG A 7 -0.99 -28.99 5.22
CA ARG A 7 -2.29 -28.29 5.22
C ARG A 7 -2.51 -27.57 6.57
N SER A 8 -1.97 -28.14 7.65
CA SER A 8 -2.10 -27.62 9.02
C SER A 8 -1.41 -26.26 9.17
N LEU A 9 -0.18 -26.14 8.68
CA LEU A 9 0.57 -24.88 8.70
C LEU A 9 -0.11 -23.79 7.86
N ASP A 10 -0.63 -24.14 6.68
CA ASP A 10 -1.29 -23.20 5.78
C ASP A 10 -2.51 -22.55 6.45
N ASP A 11 -3.36 -23.38 7.08
CA ASP A 11 -4.57 -22.93 7.75
C ASP A 11 -4.25 -22.12 9.02
N ALA A 12 -3.21 -22.50 9.78
CA ALA A 12 -2.78 -21.78 10.97
C ALA A 12 -2.26 -20.38 10.63
N VAL A 13 -1.41 -20.25 9.61
CA VAL A 13 -0.91 -18.95 9.15
C VAL A 13 -2.04 -18.09 8.59
N TYR A 14 -3.02 -18.70 7.91
CA TYR A 14 -4.17 -17.96 7.40
C TYR A 14 -5.08 -17.44 8.52
N LYS A 15 -5.37 -18.25 9.54
CA LYS A 15 -6.12 -17.80 10.72
C LYS A 15 -5.43 -16.63 11.43
N TRP A 16 -4.13 -16.73 11.65
CA TRP A 16 -3.32 -15.64 12.19
C TRP A 16 -3.41 -14.37 11.34
N PHE A 17 -3.28 -14.50 10.01
CA PHE A 17 -3.41 -13.38 9.09
C PHE A 17 -4.78 -12.71 9.20
N CYS A 18 -5.87 -13.48 9.23
CA CYS A 18 -7.23 -12.93 9.38
C CYS A 18 -7.41 -12.17 10.69
N GLN A 19 -6.87 -12.68 11.81
CA GLN A 19 -6.92 -12.01 13.12
C GLN A 19 -6.24 -10.64 13.10
N LEU A 20 -5.04 -10.54 12.52
CA LEU A 20 -4.33 -9.27 12.40
C LEU A 20 -5.04 -8.30 11.45
N ARG A 21 -5.69 -8.81 10.40
CA ARG A 21 -6.49 -7.98 9.49
C ARG A 21 -7.77 -7.47 10.15
N SER A 22 -8.42 -8.27 11.00
CA SER A 22 -9.60 -7.83 11.76
C SER A 22 -9.28 -6.77 12.82
N SER A 23 -8.04 -6.71 13.31
CA SER A 23 -7.58 -5.63 14.20
C SER A 23 -7.08 -4.39 13.46
N GLY A 24 -7.24 -4.33 12.13
CA GLY A 24 -6.86 -3.19 11.29
C GLY A 24 -5.37 -3.12 10.94
N LEU A 25 -4.55 -4.09 11.36
CA LEU A 25 -3.12 -4.06 11.07
C LEU A 25 -2.82 -4.42 9.61
N VAL A 26 -1.82 -3.76 9.05
CA VAL A 26 -1.29 -4.10 7.72
C VAL A 26 -0.27 -5.21 7.88
N VAL A 27 -0.43 -6.30 7.13
CA VAL A 27 0.46 -7.46 7.18
C VAL A 27 1.22 -7.58 5.86
N ARG A 28 2.55 -7.48 5.92
CA ARG A 28 3.48 -7.57 4.79
C ARG A 28 3.86 -9.03 4.51
N GLY A 29 4.39 -9.27 3.32
CA GLY A 29 4.85 -10.60 2.90
C GLY A 29 5.89 -11.21 3.85
N VAL A 30 6.85 -10.40 4.30
CA VAL A 30 7.90 -10.82 5.24
C VAL A 30 7.34 -11.25 6.60
N GLU A 31 6.24 -10.65 7.05
CA GLU A 31 5.59 -10.99 8.32
C GLU A 31 4.84 -12.31 8.20
N ILE A 32 4.19 -12.57 7.06
CA ILE A 32 3.58 -13.88 6.75
C ILE A 32 4.65 -14.98 6.72
N GLN A 33 5.82 -14.68 6.16
CA GLN A 33 6.95 -15.61 6.14
C GLN A 33 7.48 -15.90 7.54
N ALA A 34 7.71 -14.87 8.35
CA ALA A 34 8.15 -15.02 9.73
C ALA A 34 7.12 -15.80 10.58
N ALA A 35 5.82 -15.56 10.38
CA ALA A 35 4.75 -16.31 11.05
C ALA A 35 4.76 -17.79 10.62
N ALA A 36 4.93 -18.08 9.34
CA ALA A 36 5.04 -19.44 8.82
C ALA A 36 6.28 -20.16 9.37
N GLU A 37 7.43 -19.50 9.46
CA GLU A 37 8.64 -20.06 10.06
C GLU A 37 8.47 -20.34 11.56
N ARG A 38 7.84 -19.41 12.29
CA ARG A 38 7.58 -19.57 13.73
C ARG A 38 6.68 -20.78 13.99
N LEU A 39 5.60 -20.93 13.22
CA LEU A 39 4.67 -22.05 13.34
C LEU A 39 5.27 -23.36 12.82
N ALA A 40 6.08 -23.30 11.76
CA ALA A 40 6.77 -24.48 11.23
C ALA A 40 7.83 -25.00 12.20
N LYS A 41 8.53 -24.14 12.96
CA LYS A 41 9.49 -24.59 13.99
C LYS A 41 8.86 -25.45 15.09
N GLN A 42 7.56 -25.29 15.33
CA GLN A 42 6.83 -26.06 16.35
C GLN A 42 6.40 -27.44 15.82
N GLU A 43 6.21 -27.59 14.51
CA GLU A 43 5.52 -28.76 13.91
C GLU A 43 6.35 -29.51 12.83
N ILE A 44 7.32 -28.86 12.19
CA ILE A 44 7.99 -29.36 10.96
C ILE A 44 9.51 -29.12 11.01
N LYS A 45 10.30 -30.21 11.01
CA LYS A 45 11.74 -30.12 10.74
C LYS A 45 11.96 -29.90 9.24
N ASN A 46 12.66 -28.80 8.87
CA ASN A 46 13.10 -28.46 7.51
C ASN A 46 12.09 -27.76 6.57
N PHE A 47 11.32 -26.78 7.05
CA PHE A 47 10.60 -25.88 6.15
C PHE A 47 11.59 -25.04 5.31
N LYS A 48 11.84 -25.46 4.06
CA LYS A 48 12.75 -24.81 3.11
C LYS A 48 11.97 -24.42 1.85
N GLY A 49 11.93 -23.12 1.54
CA GLY A 49 11.21 -22.60 0.35
C GLY A 49 10.17 -21.52 0.65
N ILE A 50 10.47 -20.62 1.60
CA ILE A 50 9.58 -19.60 2.15
C ILE A 50 9.05 -18.61 1.09
N SER A 51 9.83 -18.32 0.04
CA SER A 51 9.44 -17.45 -1.08
C SER A 51 8.41 -18.11 -2.02
N GLY A 52 8.69 -19.34 -2.47
CA GLY A 52 7.79 -20.11 -3.31
C GLY A 52 6.50 -20.53 -2.58
N TRP A 53 6.60 -20.81 -1.29
CA TRP A 53 5.45 -21.08 -0.44
C TRP A 53 4.57 -19.83 -0.25
N LEU A 54 5.14 -18.66 0.04
CA LEU A 54 4.38 -17.41 0.19
C LEU A 54 3.57 -17.07 -1.06
N PHE A 55 4.18 -17.24 -2.24
CA PHE A 55 3.49 -17.01 -3.51
C PHE A 55 2.25 -17.92 -3.66
N ARG A 56 2.40 -19.21 -3.34
CA ARG A 56 1.30 -20.18 -3.40
C ARG A 56 0.25 -19.94 -2.31
N PHE A 57 0.66 -19.60 -1.09
CA PHE A 57 -0.20 -19.23 0.03
C PHE A 57 -1.11 -18.05 -0.36
N ARG A 58 -0.54 -16.96 -0.87
CA ARG A 58 -1.30 -15.80 -1.33
C ARG A 58 -2.32 -16.17 -2.42
N ARG A 59 -1.93 -17.03 -3.36
CA ARG A 59 -2.82 -17.47 -4.44
C ARG A 59 -3.97 -18.36 -3.94
N ARG A 60 -3.72 -19.22 -2.95
CA ARG A 60 -4.76 -20.08 -2.34
C ARG A 60 -5.81 -19.25 -1.59
N HIS A 61 -5.35 -18.25 -0.84
CA HIS A 61 -6.19 -17.43 0.04
C HIS A 61 -6.65 -16.10 -0.60
N ASN A 62 -6.42 -15.94 -1.90
CA ASN A 62 -6.75 -14.74 -2.67
C ASN A 62 -6.22 -13.42 -2.04
N ILE A 63 -5.04 -13.47 -1.43
CA ILE A 63 -4.41 -12.32 -0.79
C ILE A 63 -3.69 -11.51 -1.87
N LYS A 64 -4.22 -10.31 -2.15
CA LYS A 64 -3.67 -9.37 -3.13
C LYS A 64 -2.98 -8.21 -2.44
N ASN A 65 -1.84 -7.79 -2.97
CA ASN A 65 -1.23 -6.52 -2.59
C ASN A 65 -2.07 -5.40 -3.19
N LYS A 66 -2.80 -4.65 -2.36
CA LYS A 66 -3.40 -3.37 -2.76
C LYS A 66 -2.44 -2.25 -2.37
N LYS A 67 -2.20 -1.32 -3.28
CA LYS A 67 -1.53 -0.06 -2.93
C LYS A 67 -2.49 0.69 -2.00
N ILE A 68 -2.08 0.90 -0.75
CA ILE A 68 -2.85 1.75 0.17
C ILE A 68 -2.60 3.18 -0.33
N CYS A 69 -3.57 3.76 -1.04
CA CYS A 69 -3.56 5.19 -1.32
C CYS A 69 -3.92 5.89 0.00
N GLY A 70 -2.99 6.67 0.55
CA GLY A 70 -3.13 7.31 1.87
C GLY A 70 -4.37 8.19 2.01
N GLU A 71 -4.88 8.73 0.90
CA GLU A 71 -6.07 9.58 0.86
C GLU A 71 -7.37 8.82 1.13
N SER A 72 -7.42 7.51 0.86
CA SER A 72 -8.67 6.74 0.99
C SER A 72 -9.10 6.49 2.43
N LEU A 73 -8.17 6.57 3.40
CA LEU A 73 -8.46 6.34 4.82
C LEU A 73 -8.76 7.64 5.58
N SER A 74 -8.48 8.81 5.00
CA SER A 74 -8.71 10.12 5.61
C SER A 74 -9.92 10.87 5.05
N ALA A 75 -10.64 10.28 4.09
CA ALA A 75 -11.82 10.90 3.50
C ALA A 75 -12.99 10.87 4.51
N ASP A 76 -13.39 12.04 4.98
CA ASP A 76 -14.59 12.23 5.79
C ASP A 76 -15.83 12.10 4.89
N VAL A 77 -16.47 10.93 4.94
CA VAL A 77 -17.64 10.61 4.13
C VAL A 77 -18.85 11.47 4.52
N GLU A 78 -18.96 11.85 5.79
CA GLU A 78 -20.06 12.68 6.31
C GLU A 78 -19.93 14.13 5.83
N ALA A 79 -18.70 14.62 5.65
CA ALA A 79 -18.44 15.97 5.14
C ALA A 79 -18.77 16.15 3.64
N ILE A 80 -18.98 15.07 2.87
CA ILE A 80 -19.24 15.13 1.42
C ILE A 80 -20.57 15.84 1.12
N GLY A 81 -21.62 15.52 1.88
CA GLY A 81 -22.96 16.08 1.67
C GLY A 81 -23.00 17.61 1.84
N PRO A 82 -22.57 18.13 3.01
CA PRO A 82 -22.49 19.57 3.27
C PRO A 82 -21.60 20.31 2.26
N PHE A 83 -20.47 19.71 1.88
CA PHE A 83 -19.57 20.31 0.89
C PHE A 83 -20.24 20.47 -0.48
N ARG A 84 -20.98 19.45 -0.95
CA ARG A 84 -21.72 19.52 -2.22
C ARG A 84 -22.80 20.59 -2.21
N GLN A 85 -23.54 20.74 -1.11
CA GLN A 85 -24.56 21.79 -0.99
C GLN A 85 -23.91 23.17 -1.06
N LYS A 86 -22.88 23.42 -0.24
CA LYS A 86 -22.14 24.69 -0.24
C LYS A 86 -21.56 25.03 -1.61
N LEU A 87 -20.99 24.04 -2.31
CA LEU A 87 -20.46 24.23 -3.66
C LEU A 87 -21.55 24.66 -4.64
N ASN A 88 -22.70 23.97 -4.62
CA ASN A 88 -23.84 24.31 -5.49
C ASN A 88 -24.39 25.71 -5.21
N ASP A 89 -24.42 26.13 -3.95
CA ASP A 89 -24.89 27.47 -3.57
C ASP A 89 -23.95 28.56 -4.12
N ILE A 90 -22.64 28.34 -4.06
CA ILE A 90 -21.63 29.24 -4.64
C ILE A 90 -21.79 29.31 -6.17
N LEU A 91 -21.94 28.15 -6.84
CA LEU A 91 -22.12 28.11 -8.30
C LEU A 91 -23.37 28.88 -8.74
N LYS A 92 -24.48 28.78 -8.00
CA LYS A 92 -25.71 29.52 -8.27
C LYS A 92 -25.58 31.02 -8.00
N THR A 93 -24.97 31.39 -6.87
CA THR A 93 -24.84 32.79 -6.45
C THR A 93 -23.95 33.57 -7.40
N GLU A 94 -22.84 32.97 -7.83
CA GLU A 94 -21.84 33.58 -8.70
C GLU A 94 -22.12 33.35 -10.20
N ASN A 95 -23.22 32.65 -10.54
CA ASN A 95 -23.60 32.28 -11.91
C ASN A 95 -22.45 31.62 -12.69
N ILE A 96 -21.74 30.67 -12.05
CA ILE A 96 -20.57 29.99 -12.61
C ILE A 96 -21.05 28.76 -13.40
N GLU A 97 -20.66 28.67 -14.66
CA GLU A 97 -20.97 27.51 -15.48
C GLU A 97 -20.08 26.30 -15.11
N PRO A 98 -20.58 25.06 -15.24
CA PRO A 98 -19.77 23.87 -15.01
C PRO A 98 -18.46 23.82 -15.83
N LEU A 99 -18.46 24.42 -17.03
CA LEU A 99 -17.28 24.53 -17.90
C LEU A 99 -16.18 25.45 -17.32
N GLN A 100 -16.54 26.32 -16.39
CA GLN A 100 -15.62 27.19 -15.67
C GLN A 100 -15.11 26.55 -14.38
N LEU A 101 -15.57 25.35 -14.04
CA LEU A 101 -15.09 24.60 -12.88
C LEU A 101 -13.81 23.85 -13.26
N TYR A 102 -12.73 24.18 -12.57
CA TYR A 102 -11.43 23.55 -12.76
C TYR A 102 -10.97 22.92 -11.46
N ASN A 103 -10.43 21.72 -11.56
CA ASN A 103 -9.63 21.18 -10.48
C ASN A 103 -8.27 21.89 -10.49
N TYR A 104 -7.83 22.31 -9.32
CA TYR A 104 -6.56 22.99 -9.12
C TYR A 104 -5.82 22.26 -8.02
N ASP A 105 -4.68 21.69 -8.37
CA ASP A 105 -3.85 20.94 -7.45
C ASP A 105 -2.37 21.27 -7.64
N GLU A 106 -1.59 21.13 -6.57
CA GLU A 106 -0.15 21.32 -6.59
C GLU A 106 0.53 19.95 -6.62
N THR A 107 1.26 19.68 -7.70
CA THR A 107 2.08 18.47 -7.81
C THR A 107 3.54 18.81 -7.68
N VAL A 108 4.30 17.93 -7.03
CA VAL A 108 5.74 18.09 -6.87
C VAL A 108 6.45 17.26 -7.93
N LEU A 109 7.17 17.93 -8.83
CA LEU A 109 8.01 17.29 -9.83
C LEU A 109 9.44 17.15 -9.31
N TYR A 110 9.91 15.91 -9.21
CA TYR A 110 11.28 15.60 -8.85
C TYR A 110 12.12 15.35 -10.11
N TRP A 111 13.22 16.09 -10.29
CA TRP A 111 14.07 15.96 -11.48
C TRP A 111 15.54 15.63 -11.16
N ARG A 112 15.97 15.79 -9.91
CA ARG A 112 17.23 15.22 -9.37
C ARG A 112 16.95 14.39 -8.12
N ALA A 113 16.05 13.42 -8.24
CA ALA A 113 15.85 12.42 -7.18
C ALA A 113 16.70 11.18 -7.47
N LEU A 114 17.57 10.82 -6.54
CA LEU A 114 18.21 9.50 -6.56
C LEU A 114 17.15 8.40 -6.30
N PRO A 115 17.33 7.18 -6.83
CA PRO A 115 16.49 6.04 -6.49
C PRO A 115 16.44 5.85 -4.97
N ASN A 116 15.25 5.61 -4.43
CA ASN A 116 15.05 5.36 -2.99
C ASN A 116 15.56 3.97 -2.55
N SER A 117 16.14 3.19 -3.46
CA SER A 117 16.65 1.84 -3.22
C SER A 117 18.03 1.69 -3.87
N THR A 118 19.02 1.30 -3.08
CA THR A 118 20.35 0.92 -3.55
C THR A 118 20.50 -0.59 -3.40
N GLN A 119 21.02 -1.27 -4.42
CA GLN A 119 21.45 -2.67 -4.28
C GLN A 119 22.78 -2.67 -3.54
N ALA A 120 22.77 -3.25 -2.33
CA ALA A 120 23.95 -3.38 -1.49
C ALA A 120 24.54 -4.79 -1.61
N SER A 121 25.86 -4.89 -1.63
CA SER A 121 26.54 -6.20 -1.64
C SER A 121 26.54 -6.81 -0.24
N THR A 122 26.42 -8.14 -0.13
CA THR A 122 26.55 -8.86 1.15
C THR A 122 27.94 -8.74 1.79
N ALA A 123 28.95 -8.27 1.05
CA ALA A 123 30.29 -7.97 1.57
C ALA A 123 30.39 -6.57 2.20
N GLU A 124 29.40 -5.70 1.99
CA GLU A 124 29.36 -4.37 2.59
C GLU A 124 28.85 -4.46 4.03
N ARG A 125 29.76 -4.38 5.00
CA ARG A 125 29.43 -4.37 6.44
C ARG A 125 28.56 -3.16 6.84
N ASN A 126 28.67 -2.06 6.10
CA ASN A 126 27.95 -0.81 6.34
C ASN A 126 27.60 -0.19 4.97
N THR A 127 26.31 0.02 4.70
CA THR A 127 25.86 0.97 3.67
C THR A 127 25.45 2.26 4.37
N PRO A 128 26.32 3.29 4.42
CA PRO A 128 25.93 4.58 4.97
C PRO A 128 24.74 5.13 4.18
N GLY A 129 23.61 5.32 4.86
CA GLY A 129 22.43 5.93 4.26
C GLY A 129 22.76 7.34 3.81
N ARG A 130 22.84 7.57 2.50
CA ARG A 130 23.02 8.92 1.96
C ARG A 130 21.68 9.63 2.02
N LYS A 131 21.62 10.81 2.67
CA LYS A 131 20.49 11.72 2.52
C LYS A 131 20.40 12.09 1.05
N THR A 132 19.40 11.57 0.35
CA THR A 132 19.20 11.83 -1.07
C THR A 132 18.90 13.32 -1.23
N SER A 133 19.76 14.04 -1.97
CA SER A 133 19.38 15.34 -2.49
C SER A 133 18.17 15.14 -3.39
N LYS A 134 17.13 15.95 -3.20
CA LYS A 134 15.92 15.93 -4.00
C LYS A 134 15.66 17.36 -4.41
N ASP A 135 16.03 17.68 -5.64
CA ASP A 135 15.59 18.94 -6.22
C ASP A 135 14.19 18.73 -6.77
N GLN A 136 13.29 19.60 -6.32
CA GLN A 136 11.89 19.55 -6.67
C GLN A 136 11.40 20.90 -7.17
N VAL A 137 10.44 20.87 -8.08
CA VAL A 137 9.70 22.04 -8.52
C VAL A 137 8.23 21.78 -8.19
N SER A 138 7.59 22.77 -7.57
CA SER A 138 6.13 22.77 -7.40
C SER A 138 5.49 23.23 -8.70
N ALA A 139 4.62 22.39 -9.26
CA ALA A 139 3.84 22.71 -10.44
C ALA A 139 2.36 22.77 -10.07
N LYS A 140 1.69 23.84 -10.52
CA LYS A 140 0.25 23.99 -10.38
C LYS A 140 -0.41 23.34 -11.59
N VAL A 141 -1.23 22.33 -11.36
CA VAL A 141 -1.94 21.61 -12.40
C VAL A 141 -3.38 22.07 -12.40
N LYS A 142 -3.85 22.45 -13.58
CA LYS A 142 -5.25 22.78 -13.85
C LYS A 142 -5.82 21.68 -14.72
N SER A 143 -6.86 21.00 -14.26
CA SER A 143 -7.59 20.00 -15.05
C SER A 143 -9.09 20.29 -15.08
N TYR A 144 -9.74 19.88 -16.16
CA TYR A 144 -11.18 19.98 -16.31
C TYR A 144 -11.85 18.90 -15.44
N VAL A 145 -12.89 19.28 -14.71
CA VAL A 145 -13.75 18.32 -14.01
C VAL A 145 -14.63 17.64 -15.07
N GLN A 146 -14.40 16.35 -15.35
CA GLN A 146 -15.25 15.54 -16.24
C GLN A 146 -16.45 14.97 -15.49
#